data_AF-A0A166DXG8-F1
#
_entry.id   AF-A0A166DXG8-F1
#
_cell.length_a   1.000
_cell.length_b   1.000
_cell.length_c   1.000
_cell.angle_alpha   90.00
_cell.angle_beta   90.00
_cell.angle_gamma   90.00
#
_symmetry.space_group_name_H-M   'P 1'
#
loop_
_entity.id
_entity.type
_entity.pdbx_description
1 polymer ?
#
loop_
_entity_poly.entity_id
_entity_poly.type
_entity_poly.pdbx_seq_one_letter_code
_entity_poly.pdbx_strand_id
1 'polypeptide(L)'
;MEQERADDERRSGVLGLLGLMGVYLPEPATSAEMPIETLKKKLSTALTLCQALSDSDLDWFDFGMLRAWKGKTLLTDAFTPRANAAKGNAKRGSRGKSSNQVTSPAAEDTSDGLKQIIMHVARGYDEGHRRCVMQATGQKKICLRILDVHKYKDIPIVTLIYTDDEDYTAARTANSTNAPFDTDADDAYKIECAIEGQTLFHRLLELNSKRLPDELKTKLKYDEEGCNASFLVPVTSLKLDQITKLATTPRCELCGRLCSLCQTVSYCDQDAQRLHWQEHSSSCKGVQGGSWIDATFTENPIIDGEQKYTAIINHRSNKASRANGSLAPPSNVHGDKTFIVKIQRPLIMTGADDFLSMLVYDRNRTFTGHISSKENPGFWTAALEQMRAGSQKVKIYRNAKRSGDWTLSICLDREPAEVPKW
;
A
#
# COMPACT_ATOMS: atom_id res chain seq x y z
N MET A 1 -14.62 -15.97 -28.31
CA MET A 1 -15.27 -14.64 -28.17
C MET A 1 -16.00 -14.48 -26.85
N GLU A 2 -17.06 -15.23 -26.50
CA GLU A 2 -17.76 -15.03 -25.21
C GLU A 2 -16.89 -15.32 -23.97
N GLN A 3 -16.15 -16.43 -23.98
CA GLN A 3 -15.23 -16.78 -22.89
C GLN A 3 -14.12 -15.74 -22.70
N GLU A 4 -13.56 -15.25 -23.80
CA GLU A 4 -12.50 -14.24 -23.82
C GLU A 4 -13.00 -12.91 -23.24
N ARG A 5 -14.20 -12.47 -23.62
CA ARG A 5 -14.85 -11.30 -23.04
C ARG A 5 -15.11 -11.47 -21.53
N ALA A 6 -15.57 -12.64 -21.10
CA ALA A 6 -15.80 -12.91 -19.68
C ALA A 6 -14.49 -12.89 -18.87
N ASP A 7 -13.40 -13.40 -19.45
CA ASP A 7 -12.08 -13.37 -18.80
C ASP A 7 -11.48 -11.97 -18.78
N ASP A 8 -11.70 -11.15 -19.80
CA ASP A 8 -11.33 -9.73 -19.82
C ASP A 8 -12.11 -8.89 -18.78
N GLU A 9 -13.42 -9.12 -18.65
CA GLU A 9 -14.25 -8.46 -17.64
C GLU A 9 -13.80 -8.86 -16.22
N ARG A 10 -13.50 -10.15 -15.99
CA ARG A 10 -12.94 -10.63 -14.72
C ARG A 10 -11.56 -10.03 -14.45
N ARG A 11 -10.70 -9.96 -15.46
CA ARG A 11 -9.37 -9.36 -15.39
C ARG A 11 -9.46 -7.89 -14.97
N SER A 12 -10.30 -7.12 -15.68
CA SER A 12 -10.54 -5.71 -15.39
C SER A 12 -11.06 -5.52 -13.95
N GLY A 13 -11.97 -6.39 -13.51
CA GLY A 13 -12.43 -6.42 -12.12
C GLY A 13 -11.29 -6.59 -11.11
N VAL A 14 -10.39 -7.56 -11.31
CA VAL A 14 -9.25 -7.76 -10.40
C VAL A 14 -8.27 -6.58 -10.41
N LEU A 15 -8.02 -5.98 -11.58
CA LEU A 15 -7.18 -4.78 -11.70
C LEU A 15 -7.81 -3.59 -10.96
N GLY A 16 -9.12 -3.40 -11.09
CA GLY A 16 -9.88 -2.41 -10.34
C GLY A 16 -9.70 -2.59 -8.83
N LEU A 17 -9.89 -3.82 -8.33
CA LEU A 17 -9.71 -4.14 -6.91
C LEU A 17 -8.28 -3.87 -6.40
N LEU A 18 -7.25 -4.21 -7.20
CA LEU A 18 -5.86 -3.87 -6.88
C LEU A 18 -5.63 -2.35 -6.83
N GLY A 19 -6.19 -1.61 -7.78
CA GLY A 19 -6.15 -0.15 -7.83
C GLY A 19 -6.78 0.49 -6.58
N LEU A 20 -7.90 -0.06 -6.09
CA LEU A 20 -8.53 0.39 -4.83
C LEU A 20 -7.62 0.18 -3.62
N MET A 21 -6.75 -0.82 -3.64
CA MET A 21 -5.75 -1.04 -2.60
C MET A 21 -4.48 -0.17 -2.78
N GLY A 22 -4.46 0.73 -3.79
CA GLY A 22 -3.32 1.57 -4.13
C GLY A 22 -2.26 0.87 -4.97
N VAL A 23 -2.54 -0.32 -5.50
CA VAL A 23 -1.62 -1.10 -6.34
C VAL A 23 -1.92 -0.83 -7.81
N TYR A 24 -1.19 0.12 -8.39
CA TYR A 24 -1.26 0.43 -9.82
C TYR A 24 -0.19 -0.36 -10.58
N LEU A 25 -0.64 -1.26 -11.45
CA LEU A 25 0.25 -1.98 -12.36
C LEU A 25 0.58 -1.10 -13.58
N PRO A 26 1.81 -1.14 -14.10
CA PRO A 26 2.16 -0.40 -15.32
C PRO A 26 1.34 -0.91 -16.52
N GLU A 27 1.10 -0.05 -17.53
CA GLU A 27 0.31 -0.39 -18.73
C GLU A 27 0.62 -1.77 -19.37
N PRO A 28 1.90 -2.17 -19.56
CA PRO A 28 2.20 -3.51 -20.09
C PRO A 28 1.75 -4.65 -19.16
N ALA A 29 1.71 -4.43 -17.84
CA ALA A 29 1.15 -5.41 -16.90
C ALA A 29 -0.38 -5.43 -16.89
N THR A 30 -1.03 -4.35 -17.36
CA THR A 30 -2.49 -4.28 -17.53
C THR A 30 -2.96 -4.88 -18.86
N SER A 31 -2.09 -4.91 -19.88
CA SER A 31 -2.32 -5.62 -21.15
C SER A 31 -2.47 -7.13 -20.93
N ALA A 32 -2.89 -7.89 -21.95
CA ALA A 32 -3.16 -9.34 -21.87
C ALA A 32 -1.97 -10.22 -21.40
N GLU A 33 -0.80 -9.63 -21.13
CA GLU A 33 0.44 -10.33 -20.79
C GLU A 33 0.44 -10.99 -19.41
N MET A 34 -0.23 -10.43 -18.40
CA MET A 34 -0.23 -11.03 -17.06
C MET A 34 -1.38 -12.04 -16.92
N PRO A 35 -1.16 -13.33 -16.61
CA PRO A 35 -2.27 -14.26 -16.41
C PRO A 35 -3.20 -13.81 -15.27
N ILE A 36 -4.52 -14.01 -15.41
CA ILE A 36 -5.51 -13.64 -14.39
C ILE A 36 -5.22 -14.26 -13.02
N GLU A 37 -4.67 -15.48 -12.99
CA GLU A 37 -4.28 -16.17 -11.76
C GLU A 37 -3.14 -15.44 -11.04
N THR A 38 -2.21 -14.83 -11.77
CA THR A 38 -1.16 -13.99 -11.20
C THR A 38 -1.75 -12.72 -10.58
N LEU A 39 -2.75 -12.11 -11.22
CA LEU A 39 -3.46 -10.95 -10.67
C LEU A 39 -4.22 -11.31 -9.39
N LYS A 40 -4.97 -12.43 -9.40
CA LYS A 40 -5.67 -12.94 -8.21
C LYS A 40 -4.69 -13.21 -7.07
N LYS A 41 -3.55 -13.83 -7.35
CA LYS A 41 -2.48 -14.06 -6.37
C LYS A 41 -1.95 -12.75 -5.79
N LYS A 42 -1.73 -11.72 -6.62
CA LYS A 42 -1.34 -10.38 -6.17
C LYS A 42 -2.41 -9.76 -5.27
N LEU A 43 -3.69 -9.88 -5.62
CA LEU A 43 -4.80 -9.38 -4.80
C LEU A 43 -4.87 -10.11 -3.44
N SER A 44 -4.75 -11.43 -3.41
CA SER A 44 -4.69 -12.19 -2.16
C SER A 44 -3.48 -11.81 -1.30
N THR A 45 -2.34 -11.56 -1.93
CA THR A 45 -1.13 -11.07 -1.24
C THR A 45 -1.37 -9.67 -0.67
N ALA A 46 -1.99 -8.77 -1.42
CA ALA A 46 -2.35 -7.43 -0.97
C ALA A 46 -3.31 -7.48 0.24
N LEU A 47 -4.36 -8.31 0.18
CA LEU A 47 -5.29 -8.55 1.29
C LEU A 47 -4.63 -9.18 2.52
N THR A 48 -3.56 -9.95 2.32
CA THR A 48 -2.77 -10.49 3.44
C THR A 48 -1.93 -9.40 4.08
N LEU A 49 -1.18 -8.66 3.27
CA LEU A 49 -0.25 -7.63 3.74
C LEU A 49 -0.94 -6.45 4.41
N CYS A 50 -2.22 -6.20 4.10
CA CYS A 50 -3.00 -5.14 4.73
C CYS A 50 -3.56 -5.53 6.10
N GLN A 51 -3.67 -6.83 6.40
CA GLN A 51 -4.15 -7.29 7.70
C GLN A 51 -3.10 -7.05 8.80
N ALA A 52 -3.55 -6.77 10.03
CA ALA A 52 -2.67 -6.55 11.17
C ALA A 52 -1.95 -7.82 11.67
N LEU A 53 -2.18 -8.98 11.05
CA LEU A 53 -1.53 -10.24 11.37
C LEU A 53 -0.47 -10.57 10.31
N SER A 54 0.71 -11.04 10.76
CA SER A 54 1.69 -11.65 9.85
C SER A 54 1.33 -13.11 9.52
N ASP A 55 1.92 -13.68 8.47
CA ASP A 55 1.71 -15.11 8.16
C ASP A 55 2.23 -16.01 9.30
N SER A 56 3.36 -15.65 9.92
CA SER A 56 3.83 -16.32 11.16
C SER A 56 2.86 -16.13 12.33
N ASP A 57 2.00 -15.11 12.27
CA ASP A 57 0.92 -14.96 13.23
C ASP A 57 -0.33 -15.82 12.91
N LEU A 58 -0.32 -16.66 11.88
CA LEU A 58 -1.45 -17.55 11.60
C LEU A 58 -1.14 -19.01 11.97
N ASP A 59 0.15 -19.36 12.04
CA ASP A 59 0.60 -20.70 12.44
C ASP A 59 0.24 -21.05 13.89
N TRP A 60 -0.06 -20.06 14.74
CA TRP A 60 -0.39 -20.26 16.16
C TRP A 60 -1.88 -20.21 16.46
N PHE A 61 -2.79 -20.21 15.47
CA PHE A 61 -4.23 -20.05 15.67
C PHE A 61 -4.92 -21.22 16.40
N ASP A 62 -4.29 -21.77 17.43
CA ASP A 62 -4.91 -22.57 18.46
C ASP A 62 -5.89 -21.69 19.25
N PHE A 63 -7.18 -21.95 19.03
CA PHE A 63 -8.27 -21.28 19.72
C PHE A 63 -8.19 -21.41 21.24
N GLY A 64 -7.52 -22.44 21.77
CA GLY A 64 -7.28 -22.57 23.20
C GLY A 64 -6.41 -21.45 23.78
N MET A 65 -5.59 -20.80 22.95
CA MET A 65 -4.73 -19.68 23.36
C MET A 65 -5.42 -18.31 23.25
N LEU A 66 -6.52 -18.22 22.50
CA LEU A 66 -7.22 -16.97 22.27
C LEU A 66 -8.07 -16.56 23.48
N ARG A 67 -7.75 -15.41 24.07
CA ARG A 67 -8.53 -14.87 25.20
C ARG A 67 -9.75 -14.13 24.67
N ALA A 68 -10.91 -14.30 25.32
CA ALA A 68 -12.09 -13.52 25.00
C ALA A 68 -11.80 -12.01 25.09
N TRP A 69 -12.34 -11.22 24.16
CA TRP A 69 -12.24 -9.77 24.17
C TRP A 69 -13.11 -9.18 25.28
N LYS A 70 -12.51 -9.04 26.47
CA LYS A 70 -13.13 -8.42 27.66
C LYS A 70 -12.61 -7.00 27.91
N GLY A 71 -12.13 -6.33 26.85
CA GLY A 71 -11.54 -5.01 26.95
C GLY A 71 -12.56 -3.94 27.36
N LYS A 72 -12.11 -2.91 28.08
CA LYS A 72 -12.88 -1.66 28.27
C LYS A 72 -12.98 -0.84 26.98
N THR A 73 -12.10 -1.12 26.01
CA THR A 73 -12.09 -0.50 24.70
C THR A 73 -13.14 -1.13 23.79
N LEU A 74 -13.89 -0.27 23.13
CA LEU A 74 -14.82 -0.64 22.07
C LEU A 74 -14.05 -1.34 20.94
N LEU A 75 -14.71 -2.27 20.26
CA LEU A 75 -14.13 -2.98 19.13
C LEU A 75 -13.77 -2.01 18.01
N THR A 76 -14.64 -1.03 17.74
CA THR A 76 -14.40 0.07 16.81
C THR A 76 -13.10 0.84 17.09
N ASP A 77 -12.83 1.17 18.35
CA ASP A 77 -11.59 1.85 18.75
C ASP A 77 -10.36 0.97 18.49
N ALA A 78 -10.48 -0.34 18.74
CA ALA A 78 -9.40 -1.30 18.53
C ALA A 78 -9.11 -1.57 17.04
N PHE A 79 -10.12 -1.46 16.18
CA PHE A 79 -9.96 -1.54 14.73
C PHE A 79 -9.45 -0.24 14.09
N THR A 80 -9.49 0.88 14.81
CA THR A 80 -8.94 2.14 14.35
C THR A 80 -7.40 2.12 14.48
N PRO A 81 -6.62 2.24 13.38
CA PRO A 81 -5.17 2.20 13.47
C PRO A 81 -4.64 3.29 14.40
N ARG A 82 -3.80 2.94 15.39
CA ARG A 82 -3.23 3.91 16.36
C ARG A 82 -2.53 5.10 15.69
N ALA A 83 -1.96 4.89 14.51
CA ALA A 83 -1.33 5.95 13.70
C ALA A 83 -2.32 7.06 13.28
N ASN A 84 -3.61 6.75 13.16
CA ASN A 84 -4.66 7.72 12.83
C ASN A 84 -5.16 8.47 14.08
N ALA A 85 -5.22 7.81 15.23
CA ALA A 85 -5.58 8.44 16.51
C ALA A 85 -4.62 9.59 16.87
N ALA A 86 -3.31 9.42 16.62
CA ALA A 86 -2.32 10.48 16.82
C ALA A 86 -2.50 11.67 15.86
N LYS A 87 -2.99 11.44 14.64
CA LYS A 87 -3.24 12.50 13.63
C LYS A 87 -4.53 13.28 13.92
N GLY A 88 -5.57 12.64 14.46
CA GLY A 88 -6.86 13.28 14.79
C GLY A 88 -6.72 14.37 15.85
N ASN A 89 -5.88 14.15 16.86
CA ASN A 89 -5.65 15.12 17.93
C ASN A 89 -4.88 16.37 17.46
N ALA A 90 -4.04 16.25 16.43
CA ALA A 90 -3.33 17.39 15.85
C ALA A 90 -4.24 18.35 15.05
N LYS A 91 -5.34 17.84 14.46
CA LYS A 91 -6.28 18.68 13.69
C LYS A 91 -7.22 19.51 14.57
N ARG A 92 -7.45 19.12 15.83
CA ARG A 92 -8.40 19.82 16.71
C ARG A 92 -7.87 21.16 17.24
N GLY A 93 -6.56 21.43 17.13
CA GLY A 93 -5.92 22.67 17.58
C GLY A 93 -5.85 23.82 16.56
N SER A 94 -6.26 23.60 15.30
CA SER A 94 -6.08 24.60 14.23
C SER A 94 -7.42 25.08 13.64
N ARG A 95 -8.29 25.64 14.49
CA ARG A 95 -9.48 26.40 14.06
C ARG A 95 -9.05 27.82 13.65
N GLY A 96 -8.43 27.95 12.48
CA GLY A 96 -8.06 29.23 11.88
C GLY A 96 -8.60 29.33 10.46
N LYS A 97 -9.60 30.21 10.28
CA LYS A 97 -10.15 30.78 9.03
C LYS A 97 -10.25 29.83 7.81
N SER A 98 -11.48 29.39 7.56
CA SER A 98 -11.94 28.70 6.35
C SER A 98 -11.59 29.48 5.08
N SER A 99 -10.63 28.98 4.31
CA SER A 99 -10.42 29.38 2.92
C SER A 99 -11.26 28.46 2.03
N ASN A 100 -12.12 29.04 1.20
CA ASN A 100 -12.92 28.37 0.16
C ASN A 100 -12.01 27.87 -0.96
N GLN A 101 -11.19 26.86 -0.71
CA GLN A 101 -10.46 26.17 -1.76
C GLN A 101 -11.28 24.96 -2.21
N VAL A 102 -11.64 24.97 -3.50
CA VAL A 102 -12.15 23.80 -4.23
C VAL A 102 -11.08 22.72 -4.13
N THR A 103 -11.25 21.79 -3.18
CA THR A 103 -10.50 20.56 -3.14
C THR A 103 -10.76 19.84 -4.45
N SER A 104 -9.72 19.68 -5.28
CA SER A 104 -9.70 18.64 -6.31
C SER A 104 -10.23 17.36 -5.65
N PRO A 105 -11.09 16.56 -6.31
CA PRO A 105 -11.58 15.32 -5.74
C PRO A 105 -10.35 14.51 -5.37
N ALA A 106 -10.01 14.51 -4.09
CA ALA A 106 -8.95 13.68 -3.58
C ALA A 106 -9.40 12.29 -3.99
N ALA A 107 -8.57 11.58 -4.75
CA ALA A 107 -8.76 10.15 -4.90
C ALA A 107 -8.81 9.63 -3.46
N GLU A 108 -10.03 9.46 -2.94
CA GLU A 108 -10.25 8.93 -1.60
C GLU A 108 -9.55 7.59 -1.61
N ASP A 109 -8.56 7.44 -0.72
CA ASP A 109 -7.73 6.25 -0.60
C ASP A 109 -8.69 5.07 -0.45
N THR A 110 -8.96 4.34 -1.52
CA THR A 110 -10.13 3.46 -1.59
C THR A 110 -9.95 2.18 -0.78
N SER A 111 -8.73 1.95 -0.28
CA SER A 111 -8.40 1.05 0.84
C SER A 111 -9.20 1.40 2.10
N ASP A 112 -9.68 2.64 2.20
CA ASP A 112 -10.58 3.08 3.25
C ASP A 112 -11.96 2.46 3.10
N GLY A 113 -12.42 2.08 1.91
CA GLY A 113 -13.69 1.37 1.73
C GLY A 113 -13.74 0.05 2.50
N LEU A 114 -12.73 -0.81 2.35
CA LEU A 114 -12.62 -2.06 3.10
C LEU A 114 -12.51 -1.80 4.62
N LYS A 115 -11.73 -0.80 5.02
CA LYS A 115 -11.61 -0.40 6.44
C LYS A 115 -12.96 0.04 6.99
N GLN A 116 -13.70 0.89 6.27
CA GLN A 116 -15.01 1.38 6.69
C GLN A 116 -15.98 0.21 6.86
N ILE A 117 -16.02 -0.72 5.91
CA ILE A 117 -16.86 -1.92 5.99
C ILE A 117 -16.55 -2.72 7.28
N ILE A 118 -15.27 -3.01 7.55
CA ILE A 118 -14.87 -3.74 8.76
C ILE A 118 -15.20 -2.93 10.02
N MET A 119 -15.02 -1.61 9.99
CA MET A 119 -15.39 -0.72 11.09
C MET A 119 -16.90 -0.70 11.35
N HIS A 120 -17.73 -0.81 10.31
CA HIS A 120 -19.18 -0.94 10.43
C HIS A 120 -19.58 -2.26 11.08
N VAL A 121 -18.92 -3.37 10.72
CA VAL A 121 -19.12 -4.66 11.40
C VAL A 121 -18.74 -4.56 12.89
N ALA A 122 -17.60 -3.94 13.20
CA ALA A 122 -17.17 -3.72 14.58
C ALA A 122 -18.16 -2.82 15.35
N ARG A 123 -18.70 -1.79 14.71
CA ARG A 123 -19.70 -0.89 15.31
C ARG A 123 -20.99 -1.63 15.61
N GLY A 124 -21.51 -2.41 14.66
CA GLY A 124 -22.69 -3.24 14.88
C GLY A 124 -22.52 -4.16 16.10
N TYR A 125 -21.33 -4.76 16.25
CA TYR A 125 -21.02 -5.58 17.43
C TYR A 125 -21.04 -4.79 18.75
N ASP A 126 -20.41 -3.61 18.78
CA ASP A 126 -20.39 -2.71 19.94
C ASP A 126 -21.81 -2.23 20.32
N GLU A 127 -22.70 -2.06 19.33
CA GLU A 127 -24.11 -1.68 19.50
C GLU A 127 -25.01 -2.86 19.93
N GLY A 128 -24.46 -4.06 20.06
CA GLY A 128 -25.18 -5.26 20.52
C GLY A 128 -25.62 -6.20 19.41
N HIS A 129 -25.50 -5.80 18.14
CA HIS A 129 -25.86 -6.65 17.02
C HIS A 129 -24.85 -7.80 16.87
N ARG A 130 -25.36 -8.99 16.61
CA ARG A 130 -24.54 -10.17 16.26
C ARG A 130 -24.65 -10.56 14.80
N ARG A 131 -25.55 -9.90 14.06
CA ARG A 131 -25.80 -10.14 12.64
C ARG A 131 -25.61 -8.84 11.88
N CYS A 132 -24.96 -8.93 10.74
CA CYS A 132 -24.82 -7.82 9.81
C CYS A 132 -25.25 -8.27 8.42
N VAL A 133 -25.94 -7.40 7.69
CA VAL A 133 -26.30 -7.63 6.29
C VAL A 133 -25.62 -6.54 5.46
N MET A 134 -24.76 -6.97 4.56
CA MET A 134 -24.05 -6.10 3.65
C MET A 134 -24.68 -6.16 2.27
N GLN A 135 -24.91 -4.99 1.68
CA GLN A 135 -25.54 -4.88 0.37
C GLN A 135 -24.90 -3.75 -0.44
N ALA A 136 -24.48 -4.07 -1.66
CA ALA A 136 -24.27 -3.10 -2.73
C ALA A 136 -25.39 -3.22 -3.76
N THR A 137 -25.72 -2.09 -4.39
CA THR A 137 -26.76 -2.04 -5.42
C THR A 137 -26.45 -3.00 -6.57
N GLY A 138 -27.35 -3.95 -6.83
CA GLY A 138 -27.20 -4.92 -7.92
C GLY A 138 -26.26 -6.10 -7.64
N GLN A 139 -25.79 -6.27 -6.40
CA GLN A 139 -25.03 -7.45 -5.97
C GLN A 139 -25.83 -8.29 -4.98
N LYS A 140 -25.48 -9.57 -4.89
CA LYS A 140 -26.01 -10.47 -3.85
C LYS A 140 -25.67 -9.92 -2.47
N LYS A 141 -26.56 -10.07 -1.50
CA LYS A 141 -26.30 -9.69 -0.11
C LYS A 141 -25.27 -10.63 0.52
N ILE A 142 -24.41 -10.09 1.38
CA ILE A 142 -23.54 -10.90 2.24
C ILE A 142 -24.09 -10.82 3.66
N CYS A 143 -24.51 -11.95 4.19
CA CYS A 143 -25.04 -12.04 5.55
C CYS A 143 -23.98 -12.60 6.47
N LEU A 144 -23.70 -11.88 7.56
CA LEU A 144 -22.66 -12.19 8.53
C LEU A 144 -23.30 -12.48 9.88
N ARG A 145 -22.77 -13.45 10.61
CA ARG A 145 -23.04 -13.62 12.04
C ARG A 145 -21.73 -13.74 12.82
N ILE A 146 -21.55 -12.85 13.77
CA ILE A 146 -20.40 -12.84 14.66
C ILE A 146 -20.59 -13.95 15.71
N LEU A 147 -19.61 -14.86 15.78
CA LEU A 147 -19.60 -15.95 16.75
C LEU A 147 -19.06 -15.45 18.09
N ASP A 148 -17.85 -14.92 18.04
CA ASP A 148 -17.10 -14.49 19.22
C ASP A 148 -15.99 -13.51 18.80
N VAL A 149 -15.55 -12.70 19.76
CA VAL A 149 -14.46 -11.74 19.59
C VAL A 149 -13.36 -12.09 20.57
N HIS A 150 -12.19 -12.34 20.02
CA HIS A 150 -11.01 -12.75 20.76
C HIS A 150 -9.94 -11.66 20.70
N LYS A 151 -8.96 -11.79 21.59
CA LYS A 151 -7.77 -10.96 21.67
C LYS A 151 -6.55 -11.82 21.44
N TYR A 152 -5.73 -11.44 20.47
CA TYR A 152 -4.37 -11.95 20.31
C TYR A 152 -3.35 -10.84 20.43
N LYS A 153 -2.41 -10.95 21.37
CA LYS A 153 -1.53 -9.85 21.79
C LYS A 153 -2.37 -8.62 22.17
N ASP A 154 -2.55 -7.66 21.27
CA ASP A 154 -3.44 -6.49 21.41
C ASP A 154 -4.35 -6.28 20.20
N ILE A 155 -4.45 -7.28 19.33
CA ILE A 155 -5.22 -7.25 18.08
C ILE A 155 -6.55 -7.97 18.31
N PRO A 156 -7.70 -7.31 18.07
CA PRO A 156 -8.99 -7.98 18.11
C PRO A 156 -9.13 -8.92 16.91
N ILE A 157 -9.68 -10.10 17.15
CA ILE A 157 -10.00 -11.11 16.14
C ILE A 157 -11.49 -11.41 16.25
N VAL A 158 -12.25 -11.06 15.22
CA VAL A 158 -13.69 -11.30 15.16
C VAL A 158 -13.91 -12.59 14.38
N THR A 159 -14.37 -13.64 15.05
CA THR A 159 -14.72 -14.90 14.40
C THR A 159 -16.17 -14.84 13.97
N LEU A 160 -16.45 -15.25 12.74
CA LEU A 160 -17.78 -15.10 12.15
C LEU A 160 -18.08 -16.22 11.16
N ILE A 161 -19.36 -16.33 10.82
CA ILE A 161 -19.82 -17.12 9.68
C ILE A 161 -20.50 -16.21 8.67
N TYR A 162 -20.45 -16.59 7.39
CA TYR A 162 -21.07 -15.82 6.32
C TYR A 162 -21.71 -16.69 5.24
N THR A 163 -22.68 -16.11 4.55
CA THR A 163 -23.33 -16.68 3.36
C THR A 163 -23.63 -15.58 2.34
N ASP A 164 -23.58 -15.93 1.06
CA ASP A 164 -24.03 -15.11 -0.09
C ASP A 164 -25.39 -15.60 -0.66
N ASP A 165 -25.99 -16.60 -0.01
CA ASP A 165 -27.28 -17.18 -0.37
C ASP A 165 -28.42 -16.38 0.29
N GLU A 166 -29.22 -15.70 -0.53
CA GLU A 166 -30.37 -14.92 -0.08
C GLU A 166 -31.47 -15.81 0.52
N ASP A 167 -31.66 -17.01 -0.03
CA ASP A 167 -32.71 -17.96 0.38
C ASP A 167 -32.37 -18.58 1.74
N TYR A 168 -31.08 -18.80 1.99
CA TYR A 168 -30.57 -19.35 3.25
C TYR A 168 -30.95 -18.47 4.46
N THR A 169 -30.86 -17.15 4.31
CA THR A 169 -31.17 -16.21 5.39
C THR A 169 -32.64 -16.11 5.75
N ALA A 170 -33.56 -16.24 4.79
CA ALA A 170 -34.98 -16.07 5.06
C ALA A 170 -35.61 -17.31 5.72
N ALA A 171 -35.23 -18.51 5.30
CA ALA A 171 -35.93 -19.73 5.69
C ALA A 171 -35.39 -20.39 6.98
N ARG A 172 -34.08 -20.31 7.26
CA ARG A 172 -33.46 -21.04 8.38
C ARG A 172 -33.27 -20.19 9.64
N THR A 173 -33.05 -18.88 9.48
CA THR A 173 -32.87 -17.95 10.61
C THR A 173 -34.13 -17.84 11.47
N ALA A 174 -35.32 -18.03 10.89
CA ALA A 174 -36.58 -18.05 11.62
C ALA A 174 -36.76 -19.30 12.52
N ASN A 175 -36.06 -20.40 12.23
CA ASN A 175 -36.32 -21.70 12.86
C ASN A 175 -35.25 -22.14 13.88
N SER A 176 -34.10 -21.45 13.95
CA SER A 176 -32.98 -21.81 14.85
C SER A 176 -33.04 -21.15 16.24
N THR A 177 -33.79 -20.07 16.38
CA THR A 177 -33.91 -19.32 17.64
C THR A 177 -35.08 -19.82 18.49
N ASN A 178 -34.93 -21.02 19.06
CA ASN A 178 -35.66 -21.39 20.29
C ASN A 178 -34.93 -20.88 21.56
N ALA A 179 -33.86 -20.10 21.40
CA ALA A 179 -33.34 -19.27 22.48
C ALA A 179 -34.15 -17.97 22.51
N PRO A 180 -34.84 -17.65 23.63
CA PRO A 180 -35.62 -16.43 23.78
C PRO A 180 -34.66 -15.23 23.89
N PHE A 181 -34.16 -14.77 22.75
CA PHE A 181 -33.76 -13.38 22.60
C PHE A 181 -34.97 -12.66 22.03
N ASP A 182 -35.62 -11.92 22.91
CA ASP A 182 -36.87 -11.17 22.75
C ASP A 182 -36.71 -9.93 21.85
N THR A 183 -35.91 -10.04 20.80
CA THR A 183 -35.53 -8.94 19.90
C THR A 183 -36.12 -9.20 18.52
N ASP A 184 -36.99 -8.28 18.11
CA ASP A 184 -37.67 -8.22 16.82
C ASP A 184 -36.78 -8.66 15.64
N ALA A 185 -37.38 -9.36 14.67
CA ALA A 185 -36.73 -9.91 13.49
C ALA A 185 -36.03 -8.87 12.56
N ASP A 186 -36.02 -7.57 12.92
CA ASP A 186 -35.34 -6.48 12.20
C ASP A 186 -33.97 -6.08 12.81
N ASP A 187 -33.46 -6.83 13.81
CA ASP A 187 -32.23 -6.47 14.55
C ASP A 187 -30.89 -6.74 13.80
N ALA A 188 -30.92 -6.84 12.47
CA ALA A 188 -29.71 -6.99 11.67
C ALA A 188 -29.08 -5.63 11.34
N TYR A 189 -27.80 -5.47 11.66
CA TYR A 189 -27.07 -4.25 11.33
C TYR A 189 -26.83 -4.14 9.82
N LYS A 190 -27.45 -3.15 9.17
CA LYS A 190 -27.39 -2.95 7.71
C LYS A 190 -26.11 -2.16 7.34
N ILE A 191 -25.34 -2.67 6.40
CA ILE A 191 -24.11 -2.05 5.88
C ILE A 191 -24.26 -1.80 4.39
N GLU A 192 -24.43 -0.55 4.01
CA GLU A 192 -24.43 -0.10 2.61
C GLU A 192 -22.99 0.14 2.15
N CYS A 193 -22.65 -0.34 0.95
CA CYS A 193 -21.31 -0.15 0.40
C CYS A 193 -21.30 -0.16 -1.14
N ALA A 194 -20.17 0.26 -1.71
CA ALA A 194 -19.94 0.16 -3.15
C ALA A 194 -19.70 -1.30 -3.58
N ILE A 195 -20.00 -1.62 -4.83
CA ILE A 195 -19.87 -2.98 -5.42
C ILE A 195 -18.44 -3.52 -5.22
N GLU A 196 -17.45 -2.67 -5.46
CA GLU A 196 -16.05 -3.04 -5.36
C GLU A 196 -15.62 -3.26 -3.90
N GLY A 197 -16.17 -2.47 -2.98
CA GLY A 197 -15.97 -2.63 -1.54
C GLY A 197 -16.54 -3.96 -1.03
N GLN A 198 -17.77 -4.28 -1.43
CA GLN A 198 -18.41 -5.56 -1.12
C GLN A 198 -17.61 -6.74 -1.70
N THR A 199 -17.17 -6.62 -2.95
CA THR A 199 -16.37 -7.64 -3.64
C THR A 199 -15.03 -7.87 -2.92
N LEU A 200 -14.34 -6.79 -2.55
CA LEU A 200 -13.07 -6.86 -1.83
C LEU A 200 -13.24 -7.49 -0.44
N PHE A 201 -14.31 -7.14 0.27
CA PHE A 201 -14.67 -7.73 1.56
C PHE A 201 -15.00 -9.22 1.44
N HIS A 202 -15.76 -9.64 0.44
CA HIS A 202 -16.03 -11.05 0.18
C HIS A 202 -14.75 -11.85 -0.07
N ARG A 203 -13.83 -11.31 -0.89
CA ARG A 203 -12.52 -11.93 -1.13
C ARG A 203 -11.67 -12.04 0.14
N LEU A 204 -11.74 -11.06 1.03
CA LEU A 204 -11.08 -11.13 2.33
C LEU A 204 -11.65 -12.28 3.18
N LEU A 205 -12.98 -12.42 3.22
CA LEU A 205 -13.63 -13.52 3.94
C LEU A 205 -13.26 -14.89 3.39
N GLU A 206 -13.25 -15.07 2.06
CA GLU A 206 -12.80 -16.30 1.38
C GLU A 206 -11.32 -16.61 1.65
N LEU A 207 -10.47 -15.58 1.72
CA LEU A 207 -9.05 -15.75 2.02
C LEU A 207 -8.86 -16.22 3.46
N ASN A 208 -9.57 -15.60 4.39
CA ASN A 208 -9.46 -15.90 5.82
C ASN A 208 -10.15 -17.22 6.19
N SER A 209 -11.18 -17.66 5.48
CA SER A 209 -11.81 -18.97 5.71
C SER A 209 -10.87 -20.14 5.41
N LYS A 210 -10.01 -20.01 4.40
CA LYS A 210 -8.97 -20.99 4.05
C LYS A 210 -7.85 -21.10 5.08
N ARG A 211 -7.67 -20.05 5.89
CA ARG A 211 -6.65 -19.96 6.96
C ARG A 211 -7.18 -20.44 8.30
N LEU A 212 -8.48 -20.70 8.39
CA LEU A 212 -9.11 -21.10 9.63
C LEU A 212 -8.86 -22.60 9.89
N PRO A 213 -8.45 -22.97 11.12
CA PRO A 213 -8.34 -24.37 11.52
C PRO A 213 -9.67 -25.11 11.38
N ASP A 214 -9.62 -26.41 11.07
CA ASP A 214 -10.81 -27.23 10.83
C ASP A 214 -11.66 -27.39 12.10
N GLU A 215 -11.06 -27.31 13.30
CA GLU A 215 -11.78 -27.37 14.57
C GLU A 215 -12.82 -26.25 14.69
N LEU A 216 -12.55 -25.07 14.11
CA LEU A 216 -13.55 -24.01 14.15
C LEU A 216 -14.68 -24.23 13.14
N LYS A 217 -14.38 -24.87 12.01
CA LYS A 217 -15.40 -25.27 11.04
C LYS A 217 -16.36 -26.29 11.65
N THR A 218 -15.88 -27.13 12.56
CA THR A 218 -16.74 -28.11 13.28
C THR A 218 -17.64 -27.52 14.37
N LYS A 219 -17.46 -26.24 14.75
CA LYS A 219 -18.36 -25.58 15.72
C LYS A 219 -19.64 -25.04 15.08
N LEU A 220 -19.81 -25.17 13.77
CA LEU A 220 -21.05 -24.80 13.09
C LEU A 220 -22.18 -25.67 13.61
N LYS A 221 -23.29 -25.02 13.94
CA LYS A 221 -24.51 -25.75 14.32
C LYS A 221 -25.11 -26.43 13.09
N TYR A 222 -25.98 -27.41 13.32
CA TYR A 222 -26.68 -28.12 12.24
C TYR A 222 -27.47 -27.18 11.31
N ASP A 223 -28.05 -26.12 11.86
CA ASP A 223 -28.77 -25.08 11.12
C ASP A 223 -27.88 -24.09 10.37
N GLU A 224 -26.56 -24.18 10.56
CA GLU A 224 -25.52 -23.34 9.92
C GLU A 224 -24.77 -24.12 8.82
N GLU A 225 -25.25 -25.33 8.48
CA GLU A 225 -24.75 -26.13 7.38
C GLU A 225 -24.94 -25.38 6.05
N GLY A 226 -23.85 -25.02 5.39
CA GLY A 226 -23.84 -24.17 4.18
C GLY A 226 -23.23 -22.78 4.40
N CYS A 227 -23.07 -22.34 5.65
CA CYS A 227 -22.30 -21.13 5.95
C CYS A 227 -20.79 -21.39 5.92
N ASN A 228 -20.03 -20.37 5.51
CA ASN A 228 -18.58 -20.38 5.53
C ASN A 228 -18.07 -19.73 6.81
N ALA A 229 -17.21 -20.41 7.56
CA ALA A 229 -16.54 -19.82 8.73
C ALA A 229 -15.33 -18.96 8.29
N SER A 230 -15.14 -17.80 8.91
CA SER A 230 -14.04 -16.88 8.63
C SER A 230 -13.69 -16.05 9.86
N PHE A 231 -12.75 -15.12 9.70
CA PHE A 231 -12.39 -14.16 10.73
C PHE A 231 -12.04 -12.80 10.14
N LEU A 232 -12.19 -11.75 10.95
CA LEU A 232 -11.74 -10.40 10.65
C LEU A 232 -10.73 -9.91 11.68
N VAL A 233 -9.76 -9.15 11.19
CA VAL A 233 -8.80 -8.39 11.98
C VAL A 233 -8.71 -6.98 11.43
N PRO A 234 -8.14 -6.02 12.18
CA PRO A 234 -7.93 -4.67 11.67
C PRO A 234 -7.13 -4.70 10.37
N VAL A 235 -7.59 -3.94 9.37
CA VAL A 235 -6.88 -3.75 8.11
C VAL A 235 -6.28 -2.35 8.05
N THR A 236 -5.09 -2.27 7.46
CA THR A 236 -4.26 -1.08 7.34
C THR A 236 -4.02 -0.77 5.86
N SER A 237 -3.59 0.45 5.52
CA SER A 237 -3.12 0.70 4.16
C SER A 237 -1.84 -0.08 3.91
N LEU A 238 -1.67 -0.56 2.68
CA LEU A 238 -0.38 -1.11 2.25
C LEU A 238 0.72 -0.08 2.42
N LYS A 239 1.86 -0.52 2.93
CA LYS A 239 3.08 0.29 2.97
C LYS A 239 3.61 0.47 1.55
N LEU A 240 4.37 1.54 1.32
CA LEU A 240 4.87 1.88 -0.01
C LEU A 240 5.77 0.79 -0.61
N ASP A 241 6.62 0.16 0.20
CA ASP A 241 7.44 -0.98 -0.19
C ASP A 241 6.60 -2.20 -0.61
N GLN A 242 5.49 -2.46 0.10
CA GLN A 242 4.53 -3.50 -0.25
C GLN A 242 3.83 -3.19 -1.57
N ILE A 243 3.40 -1.93 -1.77
CA ILE A 243 2.80 -1.47 -3.04
C ILE A 243 3.80 -1.66 -4.19
N THR A 244 5.06 -1.23 -4.02
CA THR A 244 6.09 -1.38 -5.06
C THR A 244 6.38 -2.85 -5.38
N LYS A 245 6.41 -3.73 -4.37
CA LYS A 245 6.56 -5.19 -4.56
C LYS A 245 5.37 -5.79 -5.32
N LEU A 246 4.15 -5.38 -4.98
CA LEU A 246 2.92 -5.83 -5.65
C LEU A 246 2.79 -5.27 -7.06
N ALA A 247 3.23 -4.04 -7.30
CA ALA A 247 3.22 -3.37 -8.61
C ALA A 247 4.28 -3.92 -9.57
N THR A 248 5.33 -4.56 -9.04
CA THR A 248 6.39 -5.16 -9.84
C THR A 248 5.89 -6.41 -10.55
N THR A 249 6.04 -6.47 -11.88
CA THR A 249 5.91 -7.71 -12.65
C THR A 249 6.95 -8.73 -12.16
N PRO A 250 6.55 -9.96 -11.80
CA PRO A 250 7.49 -10.99 -11.36
C PRO A 250 8.60 -11.15 -12.40
N ARG A 251 9.86 -11.04 -11.98
CA ARG A 251 10.99 -11.40 -12.84
C ARG A 251 11.10 -12.92 -12.85
N CYS A 252 11.44 -13.51 -13.99
CA CYS A 252 11.95 -14.88 -14.00
C CYS A 252 13.28 -14.87 -13.23
N GLU A 253 13.30 -15.37 -12.00
CA GLU A 253 14.52 -15.44 -11.19
C GLU A 253 15.59 -16.32 -11.84
N LEU A 254 15.17 -17.30 -12.66
CA LEU A 254 16.06 -18.24 -13.34
C LEU A 254 16.65 -17.70 -14.65
N CYS A 255 15.97 -16.78 -15.33
CA CYS A 255 16.25 -16.44 -16.72
C CYS A 255 16.25 -14.93 -17.04
N GLY A 256 15.87 -14.07 -16.09
CA GLY A 256 15.79 -12.63 -16.28
C GLY A 256 17.16 -11.99 -16.51
N ARG A 257 17.58 -11.86 -17.77
CA ARG A 257 18.78 -11.10 -18.15
C ARG A 257 18.45 -9.63 -18.21
N LEU A 258 19.25 -8.80 -17.53
CA LEU A 258 19.14 -7.35 -17.67
C LEU A 258 19.50 -6.93 -19.09
N CYS A 259 18.80 -5.93 -19.61
CA CYS A 259 19.17 -5.28 -20.86
C CYS A 259 20.63 -4.83 -20.77
N SER A 260 21.48 -5.30 -21.69
CA SER A 260 22.92 -5.06 -21.65
C SER A 260 23.30 -3.58 -21.73
N LEU A 261 22.43 -2.74 -22.29
CA LEU A 261 22.68 -1.32 -22.52
C LEU A 261 22.32 -0.46 -21.32
N CYS A 262 21.10 -0.62 -20.80
CA CYS A 262 20.57 0.23 -19.74
C CYS A 262 20.63 -0.43 -18.36
N GLN A 263 20.68 -1.77 -18.31
CA GLN A 263 20.59 -2.59 -17.12
C GLN A 263 19.33 -2.34 -16.26
N THR A 264 18.30 -1.70 -16.80
CA THR A 264 17.11 -1.28 -16.04
C THR A 264 15.95 -2.27 -16.13
N VAL A 265 15.79 -2.91 -17.29
CA VAL A 265 14.74 -3.88 -17.59
C VAL A 265 15.34 -5.28 -17.71
N SER A 266 14.61 -6.29 -17.22
CA SER A 266 15.00 -7.70 -17.32
C SER A 266 14.09 -8.45 -18.29
N TYR A 267 14.67 -9.31 -19.11
CA TYR A 267 13.95 -10.15 -20.07
C TYR A 267 14.27 -11.63 -19.83
N CYS A 268 13.27 -12.50 -19.92
CA CYS A 268 13.45 -13.94 -19.79
C CYS A 268 14.28 -14.52 -20.93
N ASP A 269 14.12 -13.95 -22.13
CA ASP A 269 14.80 -14.35 -23.36
C ASP A 269 14.91 -13.16 -24.33
N GLN A 270 15.54 -13.40 -25.48
CA GLN A 270 15.75 -12.37 -26.50
C GLN A 270 14.47 -12.01 -27.26
N ASP A 271 13.48 -12.90 -27.33
CA ASP A 271 12.23 -12.65 -28.05
C ASP A 271 11.31 -11.73 -27.24
N ALA A 272 11.23 -11.93 -25.91
CA ALA A 272 10.61 -11.00 -24.99
C ALA A 272 11.28 -9.62 -25.03
N GLN A 273 12.62 -9.58 -25.16
CA GLN A 273 13.34 -8.32 -25.37
C GLN A 273 12.93 -7.64 -26.68
N ARG A 274 12.86 -8.37 -27.79
CA ARG A 274 12.49 -7.83 -29.11
C ARG A 274 11.05 -7.32 -29.12
N LEU A 275 10.12 -8.05 -28.52
CA LEU A 275 8.71 -7.68 -28.45
C LEU A 275 8.52 -6.36 -27.69
N HIS A 276 9.13 -6.24 -26.51
CA HIS A 276 9.07 -5.03 -25.68
C HIS A 276 10.08 -3.95 -26.12
N TRP A 277 10.89 -4.17 -27.17
CA TRP A 277 11.94 -3.24 -27.57
C TRP A 277 11.38 -1.90 -28.04
N GLN A 278 10.22 -1.88 -28.71
CA GLN A 278 9.62 -0.63 -29.20
C GLN A 278 9.34 0.34 -28.04
N GLU A 279 8.72 -0.16 -26.96
CA GLU A 279 8.44 0.62 -25.75
C GLU A 279 9.72 0.91 -24.95
N HIS A 280 10.57 -0.09 -24.77
CA HIS A 280 11.78 0.04 -23.96
C HIS A 280 12.84 0.96 -24.56
N SER A 281 13.00 0.98 -25.89
CA SER A 281 14.14 1.61 -26.57
C SER A 281 14.28 3.10 -26.26
N SER A 282 13.17 3.82 -26.07
CA SER A 282 13.18 5.24 -25.70
C SER A 282 13.81 5.45 -24.33
N SER A 283 13.38 4.67 -23.32
CA SER A 283 13.92 4.68 -21.97
C SER A 283 15.38 4.19 -21.92
N CYS A 284 15.70 3.17 -22.71
CA CYS A 284 17.03 2.57 -22.80
C CYS A 284 18.05 3.55 -23.38
N LYS A 285 17.72 4.18 -24.51
CA LYS A 285 18.56 5.22 -25.13
C LYS A 285 18.78 6.42 -24.22
N GLY A 286 17.81 6.73 -23.35
CA GLY A 286 17.93 7.81 -22.37
C GLY A 286 19.02 7.60 -21.32
N VAL A 287 19.48 6.37 -21.09
CA VAL A 287 20.59 6.08 -20.15
C VAL A 287 21.83 5.48 -20.82
N GLN A 288 21.69 5.00 -22.06
CA GLN A 288 22.79 4.40 -22.80
C GLN A 288 23.92 5.41 -23.03
N GLY A 289 25.13 5.03 -22.64
CA GLY A 289 26.32 5.88 -22.77
C GLY A 289 26.27 7.13 -21.90
N GLY A 290 25.45 7.14 -20.84
CA GLY A 290 25.49 8.15 -19.80
C GLY A 290 26.63 7.90 -18.80
N SER A 291 27.14 8.99 -18.24
CA SER A 291 28.17 9.00 -17.22
C SER A 291 27.53 8.83 -15.85
N TRP A 292 27.77 7.68 -15.23
CA TRP A 292 27.27 7.34 -13.91
C TRP A 292 28.30 7.73 -12.85
N ILE A 293 27.88 8.55 -11.89
CA ILE A 293 28.71 8.98 -10.77
C ILE A 293 28.07 8.48 -9.49
N ASP A 294 28.83 7.74 -8.70
CA ASP A 294 28.42 7.33 -7.37
C ASP A 294 28.46 8.52 -6.40
N ALA A 295 27.41 8.64 -5.60
CA ALA A 295 27.28 9.64 -4.55
C ALA A 295 26.73 9.00 -3.28
N THR A 296 27.39 9.28 -2.16
CA THR A 296 26.91 8.97 -0.81
C THR A 296 25.91 10.03 -0.38
N PHE A 297 24.77 9.60 0.13
CA PHE A 297 23.77 10.48 0.72
C PHE A 297 23.54 10.10 2.18
N THR A 298 23.11 11.06 2.99
CA THR A 298 22.71 10.84 4.38
C THR A 298 21.28 11.34 4.59
N GLU A 299 20.54 10.80 5.56
CA GLU A 299 19.20 11.32 5.86
C GLU A 299 19.27 12.74 6.45
N ASN A 300 20.28 12.99 7.28
CA ASN A 300 20.55 14.30 7.86
C ASN A 300 22.04 14.64 7.65
N PRO A 301 22.38 15.88 7.25
CA PRO A 301 23.77 16.29 7.08
C PRO A 301 24.53 16.25 8.40
N ILE A 302 25.79 15.80 8.36
CA ILE A 302 26.71 15.83 9.49
C ILE A 302 27.54 17.12 9.36
N ILE A 303 27.42 18.01 10.35
CA ILE A 303 28.10 19.29 10.39
C ILE A 303 28.85 19.37 11.71
N ASP A 304 30.16 19.58 11.65
CA ASP A 304 31.06 19.60 12.81
C ASP A 304 30.98 18.33 13.68
N GLY A 305 30.79 17.17 13.03
CA GLY A 305 30.64 15.88 13.71
C GLY A 305 29.26 15.66 14.34
N GLU A 306 28.36 16.62 14.27
CA GLU A 306 27.00 16.51 14.77
C GLU A 306 25.99 16.35 13.63
N GLN A 307 25.06 15.42 13.79
CA GLN A 307 23.93 15.27 12.88
C GLN A 307 22.99 16.47 13.04
N LYS A 308 22.86 17.31 12.01
CA LYS A 308 21.98 18.48 12.04
C LYS A 308 20.69 18.20 11.28
N TYR A 309 19.60 18.76 11.79
CA TYR A 309 18.29 18.62 11.17
C TYR A 309 18.12 19.60 10.01
N THR A 310 17.74 19.07 8.85
CA THR A 310 17.37 19.87 7.68
C THR A 310 15.85 20.03 7.61
N ALA A 311 15.37 21.27 7.77
CA ALA A 311 13.98 21.59 7.57
C ALA A 311 13.71 21.88 6.09
N ILE A 312 12.91 21.05 5.43
CA ILE A 312 12.39 21.36 4.10
C ILE A 312 11.20 22.31 4.27
N ILE A 313 11.43 23.61 4.02
CA ILE A 313 10.39 24.62 4.05
C ILE A 313 9.60 24.54 2.74
N ASN A 314 8.42 23.92 2.79
CA ASN A 314 7.48 23.93 1.68
C ASN A 314 6.45 25.04 1.89
N HIS A 315 6.52 26.12 1.10
CA HIS A 315 5.58 27.25 1.22
C HIS A 315 4.11 26.89 1.01
N ARG A 316 3.79 25.70 0.46
CA ARG A 316 2.40 25.24 0.30
C ARG A 316 1.87 24.40 1.46
N SER A 317 2.76 23.89 2.31
CA SER A 317 2.37 23.09 3.48
C SER A 317 3.15 23.57 4.68
N ASN A 318 2.49 24.22 5.65
CA ASN A 318 3.08 24.64 6.93
C ASN A 318 3.52 23.45 7.82
N LYS A 319 3.72 22.26 7.25
CA LYS A 319 4.26 21.09 7.93
C LYS A 319 5.77 21.06 7.73
N ALA A 320 6.50 21.37 8.78
CA ALA A 320 7.88 20.95 8.89
C ALA A 320 7.91 19.41 8.82
N SER A 321 8.76 18.86 7.95
CA SER A 321 9.00 17.41 7.94
C SER A 321 9.68 17.05 9.26
N ARG A 322 9.15 16.08 10.00
CA ARG A 322 9.83 15.53 11.17
C ARG A 322 10.97 14.66 10.66
N ALA A 323 12.17 14.89 11.16
CA ALA A 323 13.30 14.02 10.89
C ALA A 323 12.97 12.61 11.41
N ASN A 324 13.30 11.60 10.61
CA ASN A 324 13.38 10.25 11.12
C ASN A 324 14.67 10.17 11.95
N GLY A 325 14.57 9.74 13.20
CA GLY A 325 15.74 9.56 14.07
C GLY A 325 16.50 8.25 13.79
N SER A 326 16.25 7.61 12.65
CA SER A 326 16.81 6.32 12.31
C SER A 326 18.20 6.50 11.72
N LEU A 327 19.19 5.80 12.28
CA LEU A 327 20.52 5.67 11.67
C LEU A 327 20.56 4.54 10.63
N ALA A 328 19.51 3.71 10.57
CA ALA A 328 19.43 2.63 9.59
C ALA A 328 19.23 3.19 8.17
N PRO A 329 19.86 2.59 7.15
CA PRO A 329 19.66 3.00 5.76
C PRO A 329 18.19 2.88 5.34
N PRO A 330 17.71 3.76 4.44
CA PRO A 330 16.35 3.65 3.93
C PRO A 330 16.17 2.31 3.20
N SER A 331 14.97 1.73 3.21
CA SER A 331 14.73 0.48 2.48
C SER A 331 15.02 0.63 0.98
N ASN A 332 15.71 -0.34 0.36
CA ASN A 332 15.95 -0.33 -1.08
C ASN A 332 14.73 -0.85 -1.85
N VAL A 333 13.65 -0.08 -1.85
CA VAL A 333 12.38 -0.47 -2.49
C VAL A 333 12.48 -0.63 -4.01
N HIS A 334 13.51 -0.03 -4.63
CA HIS A 334 13.76 -0.12 -6.07
C HIS A 334 14.63 -1.32 -6.45
N GLY A 335 15.32 -1.95 -5.48
CA GLY A 335 16.28 -3.03 -5.73
C GLY A 335 17.40 -2.56 -6.67
N ASP A 336 17.67 -3.35 -7.71
CA ASP A 336 18.66 -3.03 -8.75
C ASP A 336 18.09 -2.18 -9.89
N LYS A 337 16.80 -1.80 -9.82
CA LYS A 337 16.17 -1.03 -10.89
C LYS A 337 16.68 0.40 -10.87
N THR A 338 16.78 0.98 -12.07
CA THR A 338 16.93 2.42 -12.21
C THR A 338 15.60 3.11 -11.97
N PHE A 339 15.64 4.24 -11.29
CA PHE A 339 14.51 5.11 -10.97
C PHE A 339 14.91 6.57 -11.15
N ILE A 340 13.93 7.48 -11.17
CA ILE A 340 14.20 8.92 -11.29
C ILE A 340 14.30 9.53 -9.90
N VAL A 341 15.40 10.23 -9.65
CA VAL A 341 15.58 11.10 -8.49
C VAL A 341 15.44 12.55 -8.89
N LYS A 342 14.91 13.34 -7.95
CA LYS A 342 15.01 14.79 -7.99
C LYS A 342 16.20 15.21 -7.14
N ILE A 343 17.10 15.98 -7.74
CA ILE A 343 18.25 16.58 -7.07
C ILE A 343 18.02 18.08 -7.04
N GLN A 344 18.08 18.68 -5.86
CA GLN A 344 17.81 20.10 -5.66
C GLN A 344 18.99 20.73 -4.92
N ARG A 345 19.60 21.76 -5.52
CA ARG A 345 20.66 22.54 -4.87
C ARG A 345 20.11 23.39 -3.71
N PRO A 346 20.93 23.71 -2.70
CA PRO A 346 20.57 24.72 -1.71
C PRO A 346 20.22 26.06 -2.37
N LEU A 347 19.26 26.79 -1.81
CA LEU A 347 18.88 28.12 -2.30
C LEU A 347 19.99 29.15 -2.03
N ILE A 348 20.62 29.02 -0.85
CA ILE A 348 21.71 29.85 -0.41
C ILE A 348 23.00 29.09 -0.69
N MET A 349 23.77 29.57 -1.68
CA MET A 349 25.09 29.03 -2.04
C MET A 349 26.23 29.71 -1.29
N THR A 350 25.92 30.60 -0.35
CA THR A 350 26.91 31.28 0.49
C THR A 350 27.08 30.52 1.80
N GLY A 351 28.29 30.02 2.06
CA GLY A 351 28.65 29.28 3.26
C GLY A 351 30.01 28.59 3.06
N ALA A 352 30.60 28.05 4.12
CA ALA A 352 31.73 27.14 3.93
C ALA A 352 31.23 25.87 3.22
N ASP A 353 32.05 25.30 2.34
CA ASP A 353 31.67 24.16 1.48
C ASP A 353 31.17 22.96 2.30
N ASP A 354 31.64 22.83 3.54
CA ASP A 354 31.25 21.79 4.50
C ASP A 354 29.76 21.79 4.86
N PHE A 355 29.04 22.90 4.66
CA PHE A 355 27.61 23.02 5.00
C PHE A 355 26.68 22.80 3.80
N LEU A 356 27.21 22.75 2.58
CA LEU A 356 26.40 22.68 1.38
C LEU A 356 26.01 21.23 1.07
N SER A 357 24.71 20.97 1.06
CA SER A 357 24.15 19.66 0.68
C SER A 357 22.99 19.77 -0.30
N MET A 358 22.96 18.88 -1.28
CA MET A 358 21.92 18.76 -2.29
C MET A 358 20.86 17.82 -1.76
N LEU A 359 19.60 18.26 -1.76
CA LEU A 359 18.47 17.43 -1.40
C LEU A 359 18.20 16.45 -2.55
N VAL A 360 18.22 15.15 -2.25
CA VAL A 360 17.93 14.06 -3.18
C VAL A 360 16.79 13.20 -2.66
N TYR A 361 15.82 12.89 -3.51
CA TYR A 361 14.73 11.97 -3.20
C TYR A 361 14.09 11.44 -4.47
N ASP A 362 13.39 10.31 -4.39
CA ASP A 362 12.60 9.76 -5.49
C ASP A 362 11.15 10.26 -5.47
N ARG A 363 10.39 9.95 -6.53
CA ARG A 363 9.03 10.49 -6.75
C ARG A 363 8.10 10.23 -5.57
N ASN A 364 8.15 9.03 -5.01
CA ASN A 364 7.26 8.60 -3.94
C ASN A 364 7.83 8.89 -2.54
N ARG A 365 8.98 9.58 -2.45
CA ARG A 365 9.73 9.82 -1.21
C ARG A 365 9.93 8.55 -0.39
N THR A 366 10.24 7.45 -1.07
CA THR A 366 10.65 6.18 -0.44
C THR A 366 11.93 6.35 0.34
N PHE A 367 12.75 7.32 -0.08
CA PHE A 367 13.83 7.89 0.71
C PHE A 367 13.87 9.41 0.51
N THR A 368 14.52 10.10 1.43
CA THR A 368 14.92 11.50 1.29
C THR A 368 16.26 11.65 1.96
N GLY A 369 17.19 12.32 1.29
CA GLY A 369 18.54 12.49 1.81
C GLY A 369 19.27 13.68 1.24
N HIS A 370 20.52 13.81 1.68
CA HIS A 370 21.40 14.94 1.46
C HIS A 370 22.73 14.42 0.94
N ILE A 371 23.14 14.89 -0.24
CA ILE A 371 24.46 14.62 -0.80
C ILE A 371 25.33 15.84 -0.47
N SER A 372 26.36 15.66 0.35
CA SER A 372 27.25 16.75 0.78
C SER A 372 28.30 17.07 -0.28
N SER A 373 28.70 18.34 -0.40
CA SER A 373 29.81 18.75 -1.28
C SER A 373 31.14 18.13 -0.85
N LYS A 374 31.37 18.08 0.47
CA LYS A 374 32.59 17.57 1.10
C LYS A 374 32.87 16.09 0.78
N GLU A 375 31.87 15.22 0.90
CA GLU A 375 32.04 13.78 0.68
C GLU A 375 31.93 13.40 -0.79
N ASN A 376 31.28 14.25 -1.60
CA ASN A 376 30.97 13.96 -3.00
C ASN A 376 31.40 15.09 -3.96
N PRO A 377 32.66 15.54 -3.93
CA PRO A 377 33.08 16.73 -4.68
C PRO A 377 32.92 16.56 -6.20
N GLY A 378 33.21 15.37 -6.74
CA GLY A 378 33.05 15.08 -8.17
C GLY A 378 31.59 15.13 -8.62
N PHE A 379 30.70 14.48 -7.87
CA PHE A 379 29.25 14.55 -8.12
C PHE A 379 28.73 15.98 -8.01
N TRP A 380 29.17 16.71 -6.98
CA TRP A 380 28.74 18.08 -6.70
C TRP A 380 29.03 19.02 -7.86
N THR A 381 30.28 19.00 -8.35
CA THR A 381 30.72 19.79 -9.50
C THR A 381 29.88 19.45 -10.73
N ALA A 382 29.77 18.17 -11.08
CA ALA A 382 28.99 17.73 -12.25
C ALA A 382 27.50 18.10 -12.14
N ALA A 383 26.90 17.99 -10.96
CA ALA A 383 25.49 18.35 -10.74
C ALA A 383 25.26 19.87 -10.79
N LEU A 384 26.20 20.68 -10.27
CA LEU A 384 26.13 22.15 -10.36
C LEU A 384 26.30 22.67 -11.79
N GLU A 385 27.08 22.01 -12.63
CA GLU A 385 27.16 22.34 -14.06
C GLU A 385 25.79 22.24 -14.75
N GLN A 386 24.96 21.29 -14.31
CA GLN A 386 23.58 21.11 -14.78
C GLN A 386 22.57 22.10 -14.15
N MET A 387 22.98 22.80 -13.09
CA MET A 387 22.18 23.76 -12.29
C MET A 387 22.99 25.03 -12.01
N ARG A 388 23.48 25.70 -13.07
CA ARG A 388 24.42 26.83 -12.93
C ARG A 388 23.92 27.93 -11.99
N ALA A 389 24.81 28.54 -11.21
CA ALA A 389 24.52 29.70 -10.36
C ALA A 389 23.90 30.84 -11.20
N GLY A 390 22.90 31.52 -10.65
CA GLY A 390 22.13 32.56 -11.36
C GLY A 390 21.07 32.05 -12.35
N SER A 391 21.06 30.76 -12.70
CA SER A 391 19.96 30.18 -13.48
C SER A 391 18.71 29.96 -12.63
N GLN A 392 17.53 29.99 -13.27
CA GLN A 392 16.25 29.61 -12.65
C GLN A 392 16.16 28.09 -12.35
N LYS A 393 17.08 27.28 -12.90
CA LYS A 393 17.11 25.83 -12.74
C LYS A 393 17.77 25.45 -11.41
N VAL A 394 16.96 25.41 -10.35
CA VAL A 394 17.39 25.03 -8.98
C VAL A 394 17.32 23.52 -8.72
N LYS A 395 16.82 22.74 -9.68
CA LYS A 395 16.62 21.29 -9.54
C LYS A 395 16.79 20.59 -10.88
N ILE A 396 17.24 19.34 -10.84
CA ILE A 396 17.33 18.43 -11.98
C ILE A 396 16.66 17.10 -11.63
N TYR A 397 16.24 16.39 -12.67
CA TYR A 397 15.73 15.02 -12.55
C TYR A 397 16.68 14.10 -13.30
N ARG A 398 17.14 13.04 -12.66
CA ARG A 398 18.17 12.15 -13.20
C ARG A 398 17.83 10.70 -12.91
N ASN A 399 18.25 9.83 -13.81
CA ASN A 399 18.20 8.40 -13.60
C ASN A 399 19.24 8.02 -12.54
N ALA A 400 18.83 7.22 -11.57
CA ALA A 400 19.67 6.73 -10.49
C ALA A 400 19.39 5.25 -10.25
N LYS A 401 20.38 4.54 -9.72
CA LYS A 401 20.20 3.20 -9.14
C LYS A 401 20.88 3.15 -7.79
N ARG A 402 20.40 2.30 -6.90
CA ARG A 402 21.04 2.08 -5.60
C ARG A 402 22.34 1.30 -5.83
N SER A 403 23.47 1.82 -5.41
CA SER A 403 24.77 1.11 -5.45
C SER A 403 25.19 0.56 -4.08
N GLY A 404 24.45 0.92 -3.02
CA GLY A 404 24.71 0.48 -1.65
C GLY A 404 23.69 1.08 -0.66
N ASP A 405 23.91 0.84 0.62
CA ASP A 405 22.99 1.26 1.69
C ASP A 405 22.82 2.77 1.77
N TRP A 406 23.88 3.54 1.52
CA TRP A 406 23.85 5.01 1.53
C TRP A 406 24.40 5.59 0.23
N THR A 407 24.47 4.81 -0.84
CA THR A 407 25.06 5.24 -2.10
C THR A 407 24.09 5.09 -3.28
N LEU A 408 24.13 6.07 -4.15
CA LEU A 408 23.39 6.10 -5.42
C LEU A 408 24.38 6.26 -6.56
N SER A 409 24.26 5.44 -7.59
CA SER A 409 24.90 5.64 -8.89
C SER A 409 23.94 6.49 -9.73
N ILE A 410 24.31 7.71 -10.08
CA ILE A 410 23.44 8.70 -10.74
C ILE A 410 23.99 9.07 -12.12
N CYS A 411 23.15 8.96 -13.16
CA CYS A 411 23.47 9.39 -14.52
C CYS A 411 23.22 10.90 -14.65
N LEU A 412 24.26 11.73 -14.61
CA LEU A 412 24.11 13.21 -14.54
C LEU A 412 24.00 13.91 -15.89
N ASP A 413 24.58 13.32 -16.93
CA ASP A 413 24.73 13.90 -18.28
C ASP A 413 23.56 13.55 -19.23
N ARG A 414 22.63 12.70 -18.79
CA ARG A 414 21.42 12.36 -19.54
C ARG A 414 20.18 12.71 -18.75
N GLU A 415 19.26 13.44 -19.37
CA GLU A 415 17.95 13.72 -18.79
C GLU A 415 17.01 12.53 -19.07
N PRO A 416 16.10 12.18 -18.14
CA PRO A 416 15.09 11.16 -18.39
C PRO A 416 14.19 11.60 -19.56
N ALA A 417 13.76 10.65 -20.38
CA ALA A 417 12.93 10.92 -21.56
C ALA A 417 11.61 11.62 -21.19
N GLU A 418 11.06 11.29 -20.03
CA GLU A 418 9.91 11.96 -19.44
C GLU A 418 10.24 12.40 -18.02
N VAL A 419 9.97 13.67 -17.72
CA VAL A 419 10.03 14.19 -16.35
C VAL A 419 8.65 14.00 -15.74
N PRO A 420 8.48 13.08 -14.77
CA PRO A 420 7.16 12.86 -14.17
C PRO A 420 6.67 14.12 -13.46
N LYS A 421 5.35 14.27 -13.29
CA LYS A 421 4.79 15.30 -12.39
C LYS A 421 5.10 14.90 -10.94
N TRP A 422 5.77 15.80 -10.21
CA TRP A 422 6.28 15.64 -8.83
C TRP A 422 5.44 16.37 -7.79
#